data_AF-A0A316PJG9-F1
#
_entry.id   AF-A0A316PJG9-F1
#
_cell.length_a   1.000
_cell.length_b   1.000
_cell.length_c   1.000
_cell.angle_alpha   90.00
_cell.angle_beta   90.00
_cell.angle_gamma   90.00
#
_symmetry.space_group_name_H-M   'P 1'
#
loop_
_entity.id
_entity.type
_entity.pdbx_description
1 polymer ?
#
loop_
_entity_poly.entity_id
_entity_poly.type
_entity_poly.pdbx_seq_one_letter_code
_entity_poly.pdbx_strand_id
1 'polypeptide(L)'
;MDGENSNYDYLMGADLDMGNPEVVAELDRWGEWYLGETGVDGFRLDAVKHIRFILFTHWLEALREKTGKELWAMGEYWSPELPALTHYLDSCGKTMCLFDVPLHFNLMCASCSGGNFDMRHIFDSTLVDARPERAATFVDNHDTQPGQALQSWVQGWFKPLAYALILLRQGGTPCVFCGDYYGIPYDNIGAVGPQLEGLLRLRRDVALGEQTDYLDDFNIIGWTRADDEAHPGSGCAVIFSDRPGGRKTMCVGAQFEGRTFVKLLGNCPGEVVLDESGSAAFAVNGGSVSVWGPRPE
;
A
#
# COMPACT_ATOMS: atom_id res chain seq x y z
N MET A 1 -18.84 -18.14 -1.65
CA MET A 1 -18.41 -18.12 -3.05
C MET A 1 -18.73 -16.74 -3.58
N ASP A 2 -17.88 -16.21 -4.45
CA ASP A 2 -18.18 -14.98 -5.16
C ASP A 2 -19.28 -15.23 -6.20
N GLY A 3 -20.20 -14.26 -6.36
CA GLY A 3 -21.36 -14.36 -7.24
C GLY A 3 -21.14 -13.84 -8.67
N GLU A 4 -19.96 -13.30 -8.97
CA GLU A 4 -19.57 -12.92 -10.32
C GLU A 4 -19.64 -14.14 -11.24
N ASN A 5 -20.11 -13.93 -12.48
CA ASN A 5 -20.39 -15.02 -13.43
C ASN A 5 -21.31 -16.11 -12.86
N SER A 6 -22.21 -15.76 -11.93
CA SER A 6 -23.13 -16.65 -11.19
C SER A 6 -22.44 -17.55 -10.14
N ASN A 7 -21.28 -18.10 -10.45
CA ASN A 7 -20.38 -18.78 -9.51
C ASN A 7 -18.97 -18.79 -10.12
N TYR A 8 -18.03 -18.05 -9.51
CA TYR A 8 -16.67 -17.95 -10.03
C TYR A 8 -15.69 -18.92 -9.38
N ASP A 9 -16.12 -20.15 -9.07
CA ASP A 9 -15.26 -21.24 -8.57
C ASP A 9 -14.15 -21.60 -9.57
N TYR A 10 -14.55 -22.09 -10.75
CA TYR A 10 -13.60 -22.51 -11.78
C TYR A 10 -12.85 -21.30 -12.37
N LEU A 11 -11.53 -21.29 -12.22
CA LEU A 11 -10.62 -20.34 -12.86
C LEU A 11 -9.87 -20.97 -14.06
N MET A 12 -9.02 -21.96 -13.79
CA MET A 12 -8.20 -22.64 -14.81
C MET A 12 -7.64 -23.97 -14.31
N GLY A 13 -7.10 -24.79 -15.21
CA GLY A 13 -6.49 -26.08 -14.87
C GLY A 13 -7.52 -27.12 -14.43
N ALA A 14 -7.18 -27.88 -13.38
CA ALA A 14 -8.09 -28.83 -12.75
C ALA A 14 -8.50 -28.27 -11.38
N ASP A 15 -9.69 -27.68 -11.33
CA ASP A 15 -10.24 -27.02 -10.16
C ASP A 15 -10.52 -28.02 -9.03
N LEU A 16 -10.10 -27.69 -7.80
CA LEU A 16 -10.19 -28.60 -6.67
C LEU A 16 -11.59 -28.58 -6.06
N ASP A 17 -12.20 -29.76 -5.89
CA ASP A 17 -13.49 -29.88 -5.20
C ASP A 17 -13.34 -29.69 -3.68
N MET A 18 -13.49 -28.45 -3.23
CA MET A 18 -13.50 -28.06 -1.81
C MET A 18 -14.78 -28.49 -1.06
N GLY A 19 -15.67 -29.23 -1.72
CA GLY A 19 -16.77 -29.98 -1.12
C GLY A 19 -16.36 -31.40 -0.68
N ASN A 20 -15.28 -31.95 -1.23
CA ASN A 20 -14.78 -33.28 -0.88
C ASN A 20 -13.93 -33.23 0.41
N PRO A 21 -14.34 -33.92 1.50
CA PRO A 21 -13.59 -33.94 2.75
C PRO A 21 -12.16 -34.47 2.64
N GLU A 22 -11.88 -35.39 1.71
CA GLU A 22 -10.52 -35.92 1.50
C GLU A 22 -9.59 -34.86 0.92
N VAL A 23 -10.10 -34.00 0.02
CA VAL A 23 -9.34 -32.87 -0.54
C VAL A 23 -9.02 -31.86 0.54
N VAL A 24 -10.01 -31.48 1.37
CA VAL A 24 -9.79 -30.55 2.49
C VAL A 24 -8.75 -31.10 3.47
N ALA A 25 -8.86 -32.37 3.86
CA ALA A 25 -7.89 -33.00 4.76
C ALA A 25 -6.48 -33.12 4.16
N GLU A 26 -6.35 -33.25 2.84
CA GLU A 26 -5.05 -33.19 2.17
C GLU A 26 -4.48 -31.77 2.15
N LEU A 27 -5.30 -30.74 1.93
CA LEU A 27 -4.87 -29.34 1.97
C LEU A 27 -4.40 -28.91 3.37
N ASP A 28 -5.06 -29.39 4.42
CA ASP A 28 -4.62 -29.19 5.80
C ASP A 28 -3.25 -29.84 6.03
N ARG A 29 -3.09 -31.12 5.64
CA ARG A 29 -1.82 -31.84 5.74
C ARG A 29 -0.70 -31.18 4.94
N TRP A 30 -1.01 -30.70 3.74
CA TRP A 30 -0.07 -29.95 2.91
C TRP A 30 0.37 -28.66 3.60
N GLY A 31 -0.56 -27.91 4.19
CA GLY A 31 -0.24 -26.67 4.90
C GLY A 31 0.69 -26.89 6.08
N GLU A 32 0.43 -27.93 6.88
CA GLU A 32 1.30 -28.31 7.98
C GLU A 32 2.69 -28.74 7.51
N TRP A 33 2.74 -29.55 6.45
CA TRP A 33 4.01 -29.99 5.85
C TRP A 33 4.80 -28.80 5.32
N TYR A 34 4.16 -27.92 4.54
CA TYR A 34 4.81 -26.76 3.92
C TYR A 34 5.35 -25.80 4.99
N LEU A 35 4.58 -25.53 6.04
CA LEU A 35 5.01 -24.72 7.17
C LEU A 35 6.17 -25.37 7.92
N GLY A 36 6.11 -26.70 8.15
CA GLY A 36 7.17 -27.45 8.82
C GLY A 36 8.49 -27.50 8.03
N GLU A 37 8.40 -27.61 6.70
CA GLU A 37 9.55 -27.69 5.81
C GLU A 37 10.23 -26.33 5.61
N THR A 38 9.43 -25.27 5.44
CA THR A 38 9.94 -23.94 5.09
C THR A 38 10.20 -23.05 6.29
N GLY A 39 9.48 -23.26 7.40
CA GLY A 39 9.56 -22.44 8.60
C GLY A 39 9.04 -21.01 8.43
N VAL A 40 8.29 -20.71 7.37
CA VAL A 40 7.76 -19.37 7.09
C VAL A 40 6.89 -18.82 8.23
N ASP A 41 6.74 -17.50 8.28
CA ASP A 41 5.98 -16.80 9.32
C ASP A 41 4.61 -16.28 8.83
N GLY A 42 4.22 -16.64 7.60
CA GLY A 42 2.98 -16.18 6.99
C GLY A 42 2.77 -16.68 5.57
N PHE A 43 1.64 -16.30 4.98
CA PHE A 43 1.19 -16.78 3.67
C PHE A 43 0.66 -15.67 2.76
N ARG A 44 0.97 -15.76 1.47
CA ARG A 44 0.19 -15.11 0.41
C ARG A 44 -0.73 -16.16 -0.20
N LEU A 45 -2.03 -15.95 -0.13
CA LEU A 45 -3.05 -16.85 -0.61
C LEU A 45 -3.49 -16.40 -2.00
N ASP A 46 -3.26 -17.26 -2.98
CA ASP A 46 -3.55 -17.01 -4.40
C ASP A 46 -5.04 -17.11 -4.70
N ALA A 47 -5.53 -16.31 -5.65
CA ALA A 47 -6.85 -16.48 -6.28
C ALA A 47 -8.03 -16.69 -5.31
N VAL A 48 -8.05 -16.02 -4.15
CA VAL A 48 -8.98 -16.36 -3.05
C VAL A 48 -10.45 -16.14 -3.36
N LYS A 49 -10.76 -15.38 -4.41
CA LYS A 49 -12.11 -15.20 -4.97
C LYS A 49 -12.69 -16.50 -5.55
N HIS A 50 -11.81 -17.36 -6.05
CA HIS A 50 -12.11 -18.63 -6.73
C HIS A 50 -12.11 -19.82 -5.78
N ILE A 51 -11.85 -19.59 -4.50
CA ILE A 51 -11.78 -20.64 -3.49
C ILE A 51 -12.93 -20.45 -2.51
N ARG A 52 -13.47 -21.54 -1.98
CA ARG A 52 -14.51 -21.48 -0.94
C ARG A 52 -14.04 -20.58 0.22
N PHE A 53 -14.75 -19.47 0.43
CA PHE A 53 -14.36 -18.38 1.34
C PHE A 53 -13.89 -18.86 2.73
N ILE A 54 -14.62 -19.81 3.31
CA ILE A 54 -14.32 -20.32 4.66
C ILE A 54 -13.10 -21.25 4.72
N LEU A 55 -12.60 -21.75 3.59
CA LEU A 55 -11.50 -22.73 3.56
C LEU A 55 -10.26 -22.16 4.25
N PHE A 56 -9.80 -20.98 3.82
CA PHE A 56 -8.62 -20.34 4.39
C PHE A 56 -8.83 -19.83 5.82
N THR A 57 -10.08 -19.55 6.21
CA THR A 57 -10.41 -19.21 7.61
C THR A 57 -10.05 -20.39 8.51
N HIS A 58 -10.61 -21.57 8.22
CA HIS A 58 -10.34 -22.78 8.99
C HIS A 58 -8.87 -23.22 8.89
N TRP A 59 -8.30 -23.18 7.69
CA TRP A 59 -6.93 -23.62 7.43
C TRP A 59 -5.90 -22.77 8.19
N LEU A 60 -6.04 -21.44 8.18
CA LEU A 60 -5.17 -20.55 8.95
C LEU A 60 -5.36 -20.73 10.46
N GLU A 61 -6.61 -20.85 10.92
CA GLU A 61 -6.90 -21.06 12.35
C GLU A 61 -6.27 -22.37 12.87
N ALA A 62 -6.38 -23.46 12.12
CA ALA A 62 -5.78 -24.74 12.48
C ALA A 62 -4.24 -24.65 12.58
N LEU A 63 -3.58 -24.01 11.62
CA LEU A 63 -2.13 -23.84 11.64
C LEU A 63 -1.68 -22.93 12.81
N ARG A 64 -2.42 -21.85 13.08
CA ARG A 64 -2.16 -20.93 14.20
C ARG A 64 -2.32 -21.62 15.54
N GLU A 65 -3.41 -22.37 15.74
CA GLU A 65 -3.66 -23.12 16.97
C GLU A 65 -2.55 -24.15 17.22
N LYS A 66 -2.13 -24.88 16.18
CA LYS A 66 -1.10 -25.91 16.28
C LYS A 66 0.30 -25.35 16.58
N THR A 67 0.63 -24.19 16.02
CA THR A 67 1.99 -23.61 16.12
C THR A 67 2.13 -22.54 17.20
N GLY A 68 1.02 -21.93 17.63
CA GLY A 68 1.03 -20.75 18.49
C GLY A 68 1.59 -19.48 17.82
N LYS A 69 1.88 -19.52 16.51
CA LYS A 69 2.35 -18.37 15.73
C LYS A 69 1.18 -17.55 15.20
N GLU A 70 1.41 -16.26 14.95
CA GLU A 70 0.41 -15.39 14.30
C GLU A 70 0.09 -15.84 12.87
N LEU A 71 1.10 -16.31 12.11
CA LEU A 71 0.97 -16.70 10.69
C LEU A 71 0.20 -15.64 9.90
N TRP A 72 0.81 -14.46 9.75
CA TRP A 72 0.18 -13.35 9.04
C TRP A 72 -0.15 -13.76 7.60
N ALA A 73 -1.35 -13.41 7.13
CA ALA A 73 -1.85 -13.88 5.84
C ALA A 73 -2.41 -12.75 5.01
N MET A 74 -2.20 -12.84 3.70
CA MET A 74 -2.68 -11.89 2.71
C MET A 74 -3.30 -12.62 1.53
N GLY A 75 -4.59 -12.38 1.30
CA GLY A 75 -5.33 -12.94 0.17
C GLY A 75 -5.28 -12.04 -1.06
N GLU A 76 -5.13 -12.65 -2.22
CA GLU A 76 -5.40 -12.03 -3.51
C GLU A 76 -6.86 -12.20 -3.88
N TYR A 77 -7.67 -11.20 -3.51
CA TYR A 77 -9.04 -11.08 -3.99
C TYR A 77 -9.07 -10.02 -5.10
N TRP A 78 -9.01 -10.45 -6.36
CA TRP A 78 -8.93 -9.51 -7.47
C TRP A 78 -10.30 -8.92 -7.83
N SER A 79 -10.58 -7.72 -7.30
CA SER A 79 -11.76 -6.93 -7.65
C SER A 79 -11.50 -5.43 -7.43
N PRO A 80 -11.92 -4.54 -8.34
CA PRO A 80 -11.86 -3.10 -8.11
C PRO A 80 -12.97 -2.60 -7.17
N GLU A 81 -13.91 -3.46 -6.78
CA GLU A 81 -15.10 -3.07 -6.03
C GLU A 81 -14.90 -3.28 -4.52
N LEU A 82 -14.75 -2.19 -3.76
CA LEU A 82 -14.63 -2.23 -2.30
C LEU A 82 -15.73 -3.08 -1.60
N PRO A 83 -17.01 -3.04 -2.01
CA PRO A 83 -18.03 -3.89 -1.42
C PRO A 83 -17.72 -5.39 -1.53
N ALA A 84 -17.07 -5.85 -2.60
CA ALA A 84 -16.69 -7.25 -2.75
C ALA A 84 -15.58 -7.64 -1.78
N LEU A 85 -14.55 -6.81 -1.63
CA LEU A 85 -13.44 -7.05 -0.70
C LEU A 85 -13.92 -7.06 0.75
N THR A 86 -14.75 -6.08 1.13
CA THR A 86 -15.30 -6.00 2.49
C THR A 86 -16.26 -7.16 2.79
N HIS A 87 -17.10 -7.56 1.83
CA HIS A 87 -17.94 -8.73 1.95
C HIS A 87 -17.13 -10.02 2.15
N TYR A 88 -16.05 -10.21 1.39
CA TYR A 88 -15.14 -11.34 1.57
C TYR A 88 -14.52 -11.35 2.97
N LEU A 89 -13.95 -10.24 3.42
CA LEU A 89 -13.33 -10.12 4.74
C LEU A 89 -14.32 -10.42 5.87
N ASP A 90 -15.55 -9.90 5.78
CA ASP A 90 -16.59 -10.15 6.78
C ASP A 90 -17.06 -11.61 6.75
N SER A 91 -17.04 -12.27 5.59
CA SER A 91 -17.39 -13.69 5.42
C SER A 91 -16.31 -14.66 5.91
N CYS A 92 -15.04 -14.24 5.90
CA CYS A 92 -13.87 -15.04 6.28
C CYS A 92 -13.39 -14.77 7.72
N GLY A 93 -14.24 -14.19 8.57
CA GLY A 93 -13.92 -13.91 9.97
C GLY A 93 -12.77 -12.91 10.18
N LYS A 94 -12.40 -12.13 9.15
CA LYS A 94 -11.29 -11.16 9.19
C LYS A 94 -9.95 -11.80 9.59
N THR A 95 -9.70 -13.03 9.16
CA THR A 95 -8.51 -13.82 9.53
C THR A 95 -7.24 -13.44 8.76
N MET A 96 -7.36 -12.62 7.72
CA MET A 96 -6.28 -12.20 6.82
C MET A 96 -6.45 -10.76 6.36
N CYS A 97 -5.41 -10.20 5.74
CA CYS A 97 -5.46 -8.97 4.96
C CYS A 97 -5.78 -9.29 3.49
N LEU A 98 -6.18 -8.28 2.71
CA LEU A 98 -6.33 -8.38 1.25
C LEU A 98 -5.48 -7.33 0.56
N PHE A 99 -5.05 -7.62 -0.67
CA PHE A 99 -4.51 -6.59 -1.56
C PHE A 99 -5.55 -5.50 -1.84
N ASP A 100 -5.13 -4.24 -1.74
CA ASP A 100 -5.97 -3.07 -2.05
C ASP A 100 -6.00 -2.80 -3.56
N VAL A 101 -6.69 -3.68 -4.28
CA VAL A 101 -6.88 -3.60 -5.73
C VAL A 101 -7.58 -2.29 -6.15
N PRO A 102 -8.60 -1.77 -5.43
CA PRO A 102 -9.17 -0.46 -5.75
C PRO A 102 -8.13 0.67 -5.71
N LEU A 103 -7.25 0.71 -4.69
CA LEU A 103 -6.18 1.72 -4.63
C LEU A 103 -5.21 1.59 -5.81
N HIS A 104 -4.81 0.37 -6.19
CA HIS A 104 -3.98 0.15 -7.37
C HIS A 104 -4.61 0.78 -8.63
N PHE A 105 -5.91 0.57 -8.86
CA PHE A 105 -6.60 1.19 -10.00
C PHE A 105 -6.69 2.71 -9.89
N ASN A 106 -6.88 3.28 -8.70
CA ASN A 106 -6.83 4.74 -8.50
C ASN A 106 -5.45 5.30 -8.87
N LEU A 107 -4.36 4.64 -8.45
CA LEU A 107 -2.99 5.02 -8.78
C LEU A 107 -2.70 4.93 -10.29
N MET A 108 -3.16 3.86 -10.94
CA MET A 108 -3.04 3.68 -12.38
C MET A 108 -3.79 4.78 -13.14
N CYS A 109 -5.05 5.04 -12.79
CA CYS A 109 -5.87 6.10 -13.37
C CYS A 109 -5.23 7.49 -13.20
N ALA A 110 -4.75 7.81 -12.00
CA ALA A 110 -4.04 9.06 -11.73
C ALA A 110 -2.83 9.23 -12.66
N SER A 111 -2.00 8.18 -12.78
CA SER A 111 -0.80 8.18 -13.63
C SER A 111 -1.09 8.35 -15.12
N CYS A 112 -2.27 7.92 -15.59
CA CYS A 112 -2.70 7.99 -16.98
C CYS A 112 -3.54 9.23 -17.32
N SER A 113 -3.93 10.04 -16.32
CA SER A 113 -4.85 11.17 -16.50
C SER A 113 -4.21 12.44 -17.06
N GLY A 114 -2.87 12.52 -17.08
CA GLY A 114 -2.14 13.74 -17.43
C GLY A 114 -2.42 14.90 -16.47
N GLY A 115 -2.67 14.59 -15.20
CA GLY A 115 -2.98 15.58 -14.16
C GLY A 115 -4.43 16.06 -14.20
N ASN A 116 -5.36 15.20 -14.61
CA ASN A 116 -6.81 15.48 -14.59
C ASN A 116 -7.56 14.50 -13.67
N PHE A 117 -6.84 13.69 -12.91
CA PHE A 117 -7.40 12.92 -11.81
C PHE A 117 -7.56 13.86 -10.62
N ASP A 118 -8.70 13.80 -9.95
CA ASP A 118 -8.92 14.61 -8.76
C ASP A 118 -8.23 13.97 -7.56
N MET A 119 -7.04 14.46 -7.20
CA MET A 119 -6.20 13.87 -6.16
C MET A 119 -6.85 13.85 -4.77
N ARG A 120 -7.90 14.65 -4.54
CA ARG A 120 -8.70 14.60 -3.31
C ARG A 120 -9.36 13.24 -3.09
N HIS A 121 -9.64 12.54 -4.19
CA HIS A 121 -10.38 11.28 -4.22
C HIS A 121 -9.46 10.06 -4.43
N ILE A 122 -8.14 10.21 -4.27
CA ILE A 122 -7.18 9.11 -4.51
C ILE A 122 -7.41 7.89 -3.60
N PHE A 123 -7.98 8.09 -2.41
CA PHE A 123 -8.31 7.03 -1.44
C PHE A 123 -9.80 6.66 -1.41
N ASP A 124 -10.63 7.31 -2.22
CA ASP A 124 -12.06 7.02 -2.25
C ASP A 124 -12.30 5.59 -2.71
N SER A 125 -13.20 4.89 -2.02
CA SER A 125 -13.57 3.50 -2.30
C SER A 125 -12.37 2.53 -2.28
N THR A 126 -11.36 2.80 -1.45
CA THR A 126 -10.20 1.92 -1.26
C THR A 126 -10.31 1.08 0.01
N LEU A 127 -9.64 -0.07 0.03
CA LEU A 127 -9.64 -0.91 1.22
C LEU A 127 -8.87 -0.25 2.37
N VAL A 128 -7.80 0.48 2.08
CA VAL A 128 -7.02 1.19 3.11
C VAL A 128 -7.80 2.31 3.79
N ASP A 129 -8.72 2.95 3.08
CA ASP A 129 -9.62 3.96 3.67
C ASP A 129 -10.67 3.30 4.58
N ALA A 130 -11.26 2.19 4.14
CA ALA A 130 -12.35 1.53 4.88
C ALA A 130 -11.88 0.60 6.02
N ARG A 131 -10.74 -0.06 5.86
CA ARG A 131 -10.18 -1.12 6.73
C ARG A 131 -8.63 -1.06 6.71
N PRO A 132 -8.00 0.03 7.20
CA PRO A 132 -6.56 0.23 7.10
C PRO A 132 -5.73 -0.91 7.72
N GLU A 133 -6.25 -1.60 8.73
CA GLU A 133 -5.62 -2.73 9.40
C GLU A 133 -5.69 -4.04 8.61
N ARG A 134 -6.50 -4.09 7.54
CA ARG A 134 -6.69 -5.26 6.66
C ARG A 134 -6.26 -5.01 5.22
N ALA A 135 -5.75 -3.84 4.91
CA ALA A 135 -5.31 -3.48 3.57
C ALA A 135 -3.81 -3.73 3.39
N ALA A 136 -3.46 -4.58 2.43
CA ALA A 136 -2.12 -4.64 1.87
C ALA A 136 -2.06 -3.75 0.63
N THR A 137 -1.53 -2.54 0.79
CA THR A 137 -1.46 -1.56 -0.30
C THR A 137 -0.29 -1.86 -1.21
N PHE A 138 -0.45 -1.69 -2.52
CA PHE A 138 0.60 -1.97 -3.49
C PHE A 138 0.48 -1.02 -4.70
N VAL A 139 1.58 -0.80 -5.41
CA VAL A 139 1.60 0.02 -6.64
C VAL A 139 1.36 -0.85 -7.85
N ASP A 140 2.13 -1.93 -8.00
CA ASP A 140 2.01 -2.92 -9.08
C ASP A 140 2.42 -4.30 -8.55
N ASN A 141 2.12 -5.35 -9.30
CA ASN A 141 2.55 -6.70 -9.01
C ASN A 141 2.89 -7.46 -10.31
N HIS A 142 3.12 -8.77 -10.17
CA HIS A 142 3.41 -9.64 -11.31
C HIS A 142 2.27 -9.84 -12.31
N ASP A 143 1.01 -9.48 -11.98
CA ASP A 143 -0.14 -9.60 -12.88
C ASP A 143 -0.46 -8.28 -13.59
N THR A 144 -0.10 -7.14 -12.98
CA THR A 144 -0.39 -5.79 -13.50
C THR A 144 0.70 -5.24 -14.40
N GLN A 145 1.90 -5.82 -14.33
CA GLN A 145 3.03 -5.41 -15.15
C GLN A 145 2.79 -5.65 -16.66
N PRO A 146 3.58 -5.02 -17.55
CA PRO A 146 3.40 -5.17 -18.99
C PRO A 146 3.45 -6.62 -19.48
N GLY A 147 2.62 -6.94 -20.46
CA GLY A 147 2.54 -8.26 -21.08
C GLY A 147 1.71 -9.30 -20.33
N GLN A 148 1.12 -8.95 -19.17
CA GLN A 148 0.39 -9.88 -18.32
C GLN A 148 -1.13 -9.77 -18.47
N ALA A 149 -1.85 -10.79 -17.99
CA ALA A 149 -3.30 -10.91 -18.20
C ALA A 149 -4.10 -9.76 -17.56
N LEU A 150 -3.62 -9.21 -16.45
CA LEU A 150 -4.26 -8.13 -15.70
C LEU A 150 -3.52 -6.80 -15.90
N GLN A 151 -2.79 -6.63 -17.02
CA GLN A 151 -1.96 -5.46 -17.27
C GLN A 151 -2.70 -4.15 -16.99
N SER A 152 -2.19 -3.42 -16.00
CA SER A 152 -2.75 -2.16 -15.47
C SER A 152 -1.63 -1.31 -14.86
N TRP A 153 -0.52 -1.24 -15.60
CA TRP A 153 0.74 -0.65 -15.17
C TRP A 153 0.64 0.84 -14.78
N VAL A 154 1.09 1.19 -13.57
CA VAL A 154 1.25 2.60 -13.17
C VAL A 154 2.41 3.24 -13.96
N GLN A 155 2.20 4.42 -14.54
CA GLN A 155 3.24 5.05 -15.37
C GLN A 155 4.48 5.42 -14.56
N GLY A 156 5.67 5.25 -15.16
CA GLY A 156 6.96 5.43 -14.50
C GLY A 156 7.17 6.78 -13.82
N TRP A 157 6.64 7.86 -14.41
CA TRP A 157 6.72 9.20 -13.83
C TRP A 157 5.96 9.33 -12.50
N PHE A 158 4.89 8.55 -12.33
CA PHE A 158 4.01 8.57 -11.16
C PHE A 158 4.43 7.56 -10.09
N LYS A 159 5.28 6.57 -10.42
CA LYS A 159 5.75 5.54 -9.47
C LYS A 159 6.27 6.10 -8.15
N PRO A 160 7.13 7.15 -8.11
CA PRO A 160 7.58 7.72 -6.83
C PRO A 160 6.44 8.31 -6.00
N LEU A 161 5.43 8.90 -6.65
CA LEU A 161 4.25 9.45 -5.98
C LEU A 161 3.38 8.32 -5.43
N ALA A 162 3.13 7.29 -6.24
CA ALA A 162 2.38 6.10 -5.84
C ALA A 162 3.02 5.38 -4.64
N TYR A 163 4.34 5.21 -4.67
CA TYR A 163 5.07 4.64 -3.54
C TYR A 163 4.99 5.50 -2.29
N ALA A 164 5.07 6.82 -2.41
CA ALA A 164 4.91 7.71 -1.27
C ALA A 164 3.49 7.67 -0.68
N LEU A 165 2.46 7.50 -1.52
CA LEU A 165 1.06 7.31 -1.09
C LEU A 165 0.86 6.05 -0.23
N ILE A 166 1.54 4.94 -0.56
CA ILE A 166 1.42 3.71 0.23
C ILE A 166 2.43 3.63 1.39
N LEU A 167 3.62 4.22 1.25
CA LEU A 167 4.71 4.07 2.23
C LEU A 167 4.67 5.08 3.36
N LEU A 168 4.22 6.32 3.14
CA LEU A 168 4.39 7.39 4.13
C LEU A 168 3.11 7.71 4.92
N ARG A 169 2.02 7.00 4.64
CA ARG A 169 0.77 7.08 5.41
C ARG A 169 0.76 6.09 6.57
N GLN A 170 -0.08 6.39 7.55
CA GLN A 170 -0.27 5.60 8.76
C GLN A 170 -1.02 4.28 8.49
N GLY A 171 -2.02 4.29 7.62
CA GLY A 171 -2.86 3.13 7.32
C GLY A 171 -2.26 2.19 6.27
N GLY A 172 -2.58 0.90 6.37
CA GLY A 172 -2.19 -0.13 5.42
C GLY A 172 -0.82 -0.76 5.67
N THR A 173 -0.64 -1.95 5.12
CA THR A 173 0.64 -2.68 5.06
C THR A 173 1.17 -2.57 3.63
N PRO A 174 2.08 -1.63 3.33
CA PRO A 174 2.56 -1.44 1.96
C PRO A 174 3.48 -2.59 1.52
N CYS A 175 3.23 -3.07 0.32
CA CYS A 175 4.01 -4.09 -0.37
C CYS A 175 4.78 -3.46 -1.54
N VAL A 176 6.11 -3.60 -1.53
CA VAL A 176 6.98 -3.10 -2.59
C VAL A 176 7.15 -4.17 -3.67
N PHE A 177 6.94 -3.77 -4.92
CA PHE A 177 7.10 -4.70 -6.02
C PHE A 177 8.57 -4.90 -6.40
N CYS A 178 8.99 -6.17 -6.50
CA CYS A 178 10.32 -6.56 -6.93
C CYS A 178 10.70 -5.94 -8.28
N GLY A 179 9.77 -5.92 -9.25
CA GLY A 179 10.00 -5.33 -10.57
C GLY A 179 10.19 -3.81 -10.56
N ASP A 180 9.61 -3.09 -9.59
CA ASP A 180 9.86 -1.66 -9.44
C ASP A 180 11.15 -1.37 -8.67
N TYR A 181 11.54 -2.26 -7.74
CA TYR A 181 12.75 -2.09 -6.96
C TYR A 181 14.03 -2.44 -7.75
N TYR A 182 14.00 -3.54 -8.51
CA TYR A 182 15.15 -4.02 -9.29
C TYR A 182 15.03 -3.72 -10.79
N GLY A 183 13.86 -3.33 -11.28
CA GLY A 183 13.57 -3.21 -12.71
C GLY A 183 13.03 -4.52 -13.30
N ILE A 184 12.53 -4.44 -14.54
CA ILE A 184 12.05 -5.56 -15.34
C ILE A 184 12.86 -5.56 -16.66
N PRO A 185 14.06 -6.18 -16.67
CA PRO A 185 15.00 -6.04 -17.78
C PRO A 185 14.49 -6.59 -19.11
N TYR A 186 13.69 -7.66 -19.09
CA TYR A 186 13.16 -8.28 -20.31
C TYR A 186 12.17 -7.38 -21.06
N ASP A 187 11.51 -6.45 -20.36
CA ASP A 187 10.61 -5.44 -20.93
C ASP A 187 11.28 -4.07 -21.07
N ASN A 188 12.60 -3.97 -20.82
CA ASN A 188 13.37 -2.72 -20.84
C ASN A 188 12.81 -1.64 -19.88
N ILE A 189 12.34 -2.07 -18.71
CA ILE A 189 11.83 -1.19 -17.65
C ILE A 189 12.89 -1.11 -16.55
N GLY A 190 13.38 0.10 -16.28
CA GLY A 190 14.32 0.36 -15.19
C GLY A 190 13.63 0.35 -13.82
N ALA A 191 14.44 0.17 -12.76
CA ALA A 191 13.98 0.38 -11.39
C ALA A 191 13.51 1.82 -11.18
N VAL A 192 12.59 2.02 -10.23
CA VAL A 192 12.21 3.36 -9.73
C VAL A 192 13.43 4.09 -9.13
N GLY A 193 14.39 3.33 -8.59
CA GLY A 193 15.70 3.83 -8.23
C GLY A 193 15.75 4.60 -6.91
N PRO A 194 16.66 5.59 -6.76
CA PRO A 194 16.99 6.20 -5.47
C PRO A 194 15.81 6.84 -4.73
N GLN A 195 14.75 7.25 -5.44
CA GLN A 195 13.56 7.80 -4.81
C GLN A 195 12.82 6.75 -3.99
N LEU A 196 12.64 5.52 -4.50
CA LEU A 196 11.99 4.44 -3.76
C LEU A 196 12.82 4.05 -2.53
N GLU A 197 14.15 3.94 -2.66
CA GLU A 197 15.03 3.68 -1.53
C GLU A 197 14.98 4.79 -0.46
N GLY A 198 14.83 6.05 -0.89
CA GLY A 198 14.62 7.18 0.00
C GLY A 198 13.30 7.07 0.75
N LEU A 199 12.21 6.76 0.05
CA LEU A 199 10.88 6.58 0.65
C LEU A 199 10.85 5.42 1.67
N LEU A 200 11.56 4.33 1.40
CA LEU A 200 11.67 3.21 2.35
C LEU A 200 12.39 3.60 3.64
N ARG A 201 13.49 4.37 3.53
CA ARG A 201 14.18 4.93 4.70
C ARG A 201 13.29 5.89 5.47
N LEU A 202 12.58 6.77 4.77
CA LEU A 202 11.65 7.74 5.38
C LEU A 202 10.47 7.05 6.07
N ARG A 203 9.91 5.97 5.51
CA ARG A 203 8.89 5.17 6.19
C ARG A 203 9.41 4.60 7.52
N ARG A 204 10.64 4.10 7.54
CA ARG A 204 11.24 3.46 8.72
C ARG A 204 11.55 4.47 9.83
N ASP A 205 12.12 5.61 9.46
CA ASP A 205 12.79 6.49 10.43
C ASP A 205 12.03 7.80 10.70
N VAL A 206 11.17 8.25 9.78
CA VAL A 206 10.64 9.62 9.77
C VAL A 206 9.12 9.69 9.78
N ALA A 207 8.44 8.97 8.87
CA ALA A 207 7.00 9.00 8.70
C ALA A 207 6.30 8.12 9.76
N LEU A 208 6.44 8.53 11.02
CA LEU A 208 5.93 7.88 12.23
C LEU A 208 4.91 8.80 12.92
N GLY A 209 4.29 8.35 14.01
CA GLY A 209 3.34 9.17 14.75
C GLY A 209 1.99 9.40 14.04
N GLU A 210 1.13 10.20 14.68
CA GLU A 210 -0.24 10.50 14.21
C GLU A 210 -0.23 11.25 12.88
N GLN A 211 -1.18 10.93 11.99
CA GLN A 211 -1.33 11.57 10.69
C GLN A 211 -2.41 12.65 10.69
N THR A 212 -2.15 13.77 10.01
CA THR A 212 -3.17 14.78 9.66
C THR A 212 -3.21 15.01 8.15
N ASP A 213 -4.38 14.81 7.54
CA ASP A 213 -4.58 14.87 6.10
C ASP A 213 -4.92 16.28 5.59
N TYR A 214 -4.36 16.61 4.43
CA TYR A 214 -4.66 17.81 3.64
C TYR A 214 -4.96 17.40 2.19
N LEU A 215 -6.05 16.63 2.02
CA LEU A 215 -6.58 16.14 0.75
C LEU A 215 -7.63 17.12 0.19
N ASP A 216 -7.26 18.40 0.07
CA ASP A 216 -8.20 19.53 -0.09
C ASP A 216 -8.03 20.32 -1.40
N ASP A 217 -7.10 19.93 -2.27
CA ASP A 217 -6.87 20.53 -3.59
C ASP A 217 -6.82 19.46 -4.67
N PHE A 218 -7.29 19.80 -5.88
CA PHE A 218 -7.42 18.89 -7.01
C PHE A 218 -6.09 18.24 -7.43
N ASN A 219 -4.97 18.95 -7.31
CA ASN A 219 -3.66 18.48 -7.77
C ASN A 219 -2.64 18.38 -6.64
N ILE A 220 -2.66 19.35 -5.71
CA ILE A 220 -1.65 19.47 -4.65
C ILE A 220 -2.23 18.99 -3.34
N ILE A 221 -2.07 17.72 -3.04
CA ILE A 221 -2.46 17.14 -1.75
C ILE A 221 -1.25 16.93 -0.84
N GLY A 222 -1.49 16.66 0.44
CA GLY A 222 -0.44 16.31 1.38
C GLY A 222 -0.98 15.79 2.70
N TRP A 223 -0.07 15.45 3.59
CA TRP A 223 -0.36 15.13 4.98
C TRP A 223 0.86 15.41 5.83
N THR A 224 0.65 15.51 7.13
CA THR A 224 1.71 15.54 8.12
C THR A 224 1.68 14.27 8.95
N ARG A 225 2.85 13.95 9.50
CA ARG A 225 3.09 12.89 10.46
C ARG A 225 3.73 13.58 11.67
N ALA A 226 3.12 13.44 12.84
CA ALA A 226 3.62 14.06 14.07
C ALA A 226 4.93 13.38 14.54
N ASP A 227 5.62 14.01 15.49
CA ASP A 227 6.67 13.33 16.26
C ASP A 227 6.04 12.17 17.04
N ASP A 228 6.66 10.99 17.01
CA ASP A 228 6.23 9.85 17.80
C ASP A 228 6.92 9.72 19.16
N GLU A 229 7.80 10.68 19.51
CA GLU A 229 8.63 10.78 20.72
C GLU A 229 9.64 9.63 20.93
N ALA A 230 9.34 8.44 20.42
CA ALA A 230 10.15 7.24 20.53
C ALA A 230 11.34 7.25 19.56
N HIS A 231 11.23 7.96 18.44
CA HIS A 231 12.23 8.01 17.39
C HIS A 231 12.69 9.45 17.15
N PRO A 232 13.88 9.82 17.66
CA PRO A 232 14.46 11.14 17.42
C PRO A 232 14.57 11.45 15.93
N GLY A 233 14.06 12.60 15.52
CA GLY A 233 14.03 13.02 14.11
C GLY A 233 12.81 12.52 13.33
N SER A 234 11.86 11.86 14.01
CA SER A 234 10.55 11.55 13.43
C SER A 234 9.70 12.81 13.24
N GLY A 235 8.62 12.64 12.48
CA GLY A 235 7.73 13.71 12.10
C GLY A 235 8.09 14.31 10.74
N CYS A 236 7.09 14.49 9.89
CA CYS A 236 7.29 15.05 8.56
C CYS A 236 6.05 15.70 7.97
N ALA A 237 6.28 16.48 6.93
CA ALA A 237 5.26 16.96 6.00
C ALA A 237 5.52 16.34 4.63
N VAL A 238 4.54 15.63 4.10
CA VAL A 238 4.57 15.02 2.76
C VAL A 238 3.64 15.81 1.86
N ILE A 239 4.15 16.27 0.72
CA ILE A 239 3.39 17.06 -0.26
C ILE A 239 3.58 16.51 -1.67
N PHE A 240 2.49 16.49 -2.44
CA PHE A 240 2.41 15.92 -3.77
C PHE A 240 1.95 16.97 -4.77
N SER A 241 2.31 16.79 -6.04
CA SER A 241 1.60 17.39 -7.16
C SER A 241 1.64 16.44 -8.35
N ASP A 242 0.49 16.08 -8.90
CA ASP A 242 0.38 15.36 -10.18
C ASP A 242 0.39 16.31 -11.40
N ARG A 243 0.54 17.62 -11.16
CA ARG A 243 0.47 18.71 -12.15
C ARG A 243 1.60 19.72 -11.92
N PRO A 244 1.51 21.03 -12.28
CA PRO A 244 2.53 21.99 -11.87
C PRO A 244 2.74 22.04 -10.35
N GLY A 245 3.97 22.33 -9.94
CA GLY A 245 4.33 22.41 -8.53
C GLY A 245 3.69 23.61 -7.83
N GLY A 246 3.82 23.63 -6.51
CA GLY A 246 3.25 24.69 -5.70
C GLY A 246 3.65 24.56 -4.24
N ARG A 247 2.85 25.20 -3.37
CA ARG A 247 3.06 25.16 -1.93
C ARG A 247 1.74 24.87 -1.23
N LYS A 248 1.81 24.19 -0.08
CA LYS A 248 0.68 24.01 0.83
C LYS A 248 1.11 24.28 2.25
N THR A 249 0.31 25.06 2.98
CA THR A 249 0.50 25.24 4.42
C THR A 249 -0.06 24.04 5.15
N MET A 250 0.77 23.37 5.93
CA MET A 250 0.37 22.23 6.76
C MET A 250 0.97 22.39 8.16
N CYS A 251 0.29 21.85 9.16
CA CYS A 251 0.72 21.84 10.56
C CYS A 251 1.29 20.47 10.90
N VAL A 252 2.54 20.44 11.33
CA VAL A 252 3.21 19.21 11.79
C VAL A 252 3.04 19.04 13.31
N GLY A 253 2.86 20.15 14.03
CA GLY A 253 2.58 20.20 15.47
C GLY A 253 3.46 21.20 16.20
N ALA A 254 2.90 21.86 17.22
CA ALA A 254 3.55 22.94 17.96
C ALA A 254 4.87 22.56 18.65
N GLN A 255 5.11 21.26 18.88
CA GLN A 255 6.40 20.76 19.38
C GLN A 255 7.58 21.06 18.44
N PHE A 256 7.29 21.35 17.15
CA PHE A 256 8.28 21.75 16.16
C PHE A 256 8.43 23.27 16.00
N GLU A 257 7.84 24.09 16.87
CA GLU A 257 7.98 25.55 16.84
C GLU A 257 9.45 25.99 16.70
N GLY A 258 9.72 26.86 15.73
CA GLY A 258 11.05 27.42 15.47
C GLY A 258 12.08 26.43 14.91
N ARG A 259 11.71 25.16 14.70
CA ARG A 259 12.60 24.16 14.08
C ARG A 259 12.69 24.42 12.58
N THR A 260 13.86 24.10 12.00
CA THR A 260 14.06 24.13 10.55
C THR A 260 13.78 22.76 9.96
N PHE A 261 12.86 22.70 9.00
CA PHE A 261 12.61 21.54 8.17
C PHE A 261 13.35 21.65 6.85
N VAL A 262 13.88 20.53 6.38
CA VAL A 262 14.60 20.41 5.11
C VAL A 262 13.97 19.34 4.24
N LYS A 263 14.16 19.41 2.92
CA LYS A 263 13.76 18.32 2.02
C LYS A 263 14.63 17.09 2.28
N LEU A 264 13.98 15.98 2.65
CA LEU A 264 14.64 14.70 2.92
C LEU A 264 14.68 13.79 1.69
N LEU A 265 13.86 14.09 0.68
CA LEU A 265 13.79 13.31 -0.57
C LEU A 265 14.34 14.13 -1.75
N GLY A 266 15.33 13.56 -2.44
CA GLY A 266 15.98 14.15 -3.61
C GLY A 266 17.03 15.22 -3.28
N ASN A 267 17.67 15.77 -4.32
CA ASN A 267 18.83 16.67 -4.19
C ASN A 267 18.46 18.16 -4.30
N CYS A 268 17.20 18.53 -4.11
CA CYS A 268 16.76 19.92 -4.24
C CYS A 268 16.90 20.63 -2.89
N PRO A 269 17.76 21.66 -2.77
CA PRO A 269 17.91 22.39 -1.52
C PRO A 269 16.62 23.17 -1.22
N GLY A 270 16.19 23.11 0.04
CA GLY A 270 15.02 23.84 0.50
C GLY A 270 14.93 23.73 2.01
N GLU A 271 14.67 24.87 2.65
CA GLU A 271 14.51 24.96 4.09
C GLU A 271 13.27 25.78 4.41
N VAL A 272 12.60 25.43 5.49
CA VAL A 272 11.47 26.20 6.01
C VAL A 272 11.50 26.15 7.54
N VAL A 273 11.23 27.29 8.17
CA VAL A 273 11.12 27.39 9.63
C VAL A 273 9.65 27.35 9.98
N LEU A 274 9.30 26.54 10.99
CA LEU A 274 7.93 26.40 11.44
C LEU A 274 7.56 27.54 12.39
N ASP A 275 6.32 28.03 12.27
CA ASP A 275 5.77 29.08 13.14
C ASP A 275 5.39 28.55 14.54
N GLU A 276 4.81 29.42 15.37
CA GLU A 276 4.37 29.12 16.75
C GLU A 276 3.38 27.95 16.84
N SER A 277 2.65 27.66 15.76
CA SER A 277 1.73 26.53 15.70
C SER A 277 2.38 25.24 15.23
N GLY A 278 3.65 25.28 14.80
CA GLY A 278 4.28 24.19 14.09
C GLY A 278 3.80 24.07 12.64
N SER A 279 3.43 25.18 12.00
CA SER A 279 2.98 25.23 10.62
C SER A 279 4.01 25.87 9.70
N ALA A 280 4.00 25.46 8.44
CA ALA A 280 4.82 26.05 7.39
C ALA A 280 4.21 25.80 6.00
N ALA A 281 4.52 26.70 5.05
CA ALA A 281 4.19 26.47 3.64
C ALA A 281 5.26 25.56 3.01
N PHE A 282 4.96 24.28 2.82
CA PHE A 282 5.86 23.30 2.21
C PHE A 282 5.76 23.34 0.70
N ALA A 283 6.88 23.19 -0.02
CA ALA A 283 6.91 23.28 -1.48
C ALA A 283 7.12 21.91 -2.14
N VAL A 284 6.52 21.74 -3.32
CA VAL A 284 6.67 20.56 -4.18
C VAL A 284 6.88 21.00 -5.63
N ASN A 285 7.71 20.25 -6.37
CA ASN A 285 7.83 20.44 -7.82
C ASN A 285 6.65 19.78 -8.54
N GLY A 286 6.43 20.14 -9.81
CA GLY A 286 5.36 19.52 -10.57
C GLY A 286 5.64 18.06 -10.92
N GLY A 287 4.60 17.22 -10.94
CA GLY A 287 4.71 15.78 -11.18
C GLY A 287 5.67 15.09 -10.20
N SER A 288 5.62 15.46 -8.93
CA SER A 288 6.62 15.08 -7.94
C SER A 288 6.04 14.96 -6.53
N VAL A 289 6.84 14.40 -5.63
CA VAL A 289 6.59 14.34 -4.19
C VAL A 289 7.78 14.97 -3.47
N SER A 290 7.52 15.70 -2.39
CA SER A 290 8.54 16.21 -1.48
C SER A 290 8.20 15.81 -0.05
N VAL A 291 9.21 15.33 0.66
CA VAL A 291 9.12 14.99 2.08
C VAL A 291 10.00 15.98 2.84
N TRP A 292 9.40 16.68 3.79
CA TRP A 292 10.05 17.66 4.64
C TRP A 292 10.08 17.13 6.06
N GLY A 293 11.23 17.16 6.71
CA GLY A 293 11.34 16.76 8.12
C GLY A 293 12.42 17.57 8.83
N PRO A 294 12.58 17.35 10.15
CA PRO A 294 13.57 18.06 10.95
C PRO A 294 14.96 17.98 10.31
N ARG A 295 15.69 19.10 10.29
CA ARG A 295 17.09 19.09 9.87
C ARG A 295 17.87 18.10 10.76
N PRO A 296 18.57 17.11 10.18
CA PRO A 296 19.45 16.23 10.94
C PRO A 296 20.53 17.07 11.64
N GLU A 297 20.80 16.77 12.90
CA GLU A 297 21.89 17.39 13.68
C GLU A 297 23.28 16.91 13.22
#